data_AF-A0A2V8FTE4-F1
#
_entry.id   AF-A0A2V8FTE4-F1
#
_cell.length_a   1.000
_cell.length_b   1.000
_cell.length_c   1.000
_cell.angle_alpha   90.00
_cell.angle_beta   90.00
_cell.angle_gamma   90.00
#
_symmetry.space_group_name_H-M   'P 1'
#
loop_
_entity.id
_entity.type
_entity.pdbx_description
1 polymer ?
#
loop_
_entity_poly.entity_id
_entity_poly.type
_entity_poly.pdbx_seq_one_letter_code
_entity_poly.pdbx_strand_id
1 'polypeptide(L)' 'AVLSHDQFHVNPGSLFPSLYRLEQDGKLKAEWRPTENNRRAKYYRLTASGRRQLEQHRERWNRVSFAVTSVLEGA' A
#
# COMPACT_ATOMS: atom_id res chain seq x y z
N ALA A 1 0.24 8.06 9.39
CA ALA A 1 -0.72 8.53 8.38
C ALA A 1 -2.01 7.77 8.57
N VAL A 2 -3.15 8.47 8.52
CA VAL A 2 -4.47 7.86 8.65
C VAL A 2 -4.94 7.42 7.26
N LEU A 3 -5.39 6.18 7.12
CA LEU A 3 -5.92 5.62 5.88
C LEU A 3 -7.24 4.88 6.15
N SER A 4 -8.09 4.81 5.11
CA SER A 4 -9.36 4.08 5.11
C SER A 4 -10.32 4.46 6.24
N HIS A 5 -10.91 5.66 6.19
CA HIS A 5 -11.92 6.12 7.17
C HIS A 5 -11.48 5.96 8.64
N ASP A 6 -10.21 6.30 8.92
CA ASP A 6 -9.61 6.22 10.25
C ASP A 6 -9.45 4.81 10.86
N GLN A 7 -9.58 3.77 10.03
CA GLN A 7 -9.43 2.38 10.49
C GLN A 7 -7.98 1.92 10.52
N PHE A 8 -7.09 2.52 9.71
CA PHE A 8 -5.67 2.17 9.70
C PHE A 8 -4.79 3.33 10.14
N HIS A 9 -4.21 3.18 11.33
CA HIS A 9 -3.13 4.02 11.82
C HIS A 9 -1.79 3.44 11.38
N VAL A 10 -1.24 4.00 10.29
CA VAL A 10 0.08 3.60 9.82
C VAL A 10 1.17 4.39 10.55
N ASN A 11 2.00 3.68 11.31
CA ASN A 11 3.18 4.24 11.96
C ASN A 11 4.25 4.59 10.91
N PRO A 12 4.79 5.82 10.89
CA PRO A 12 5.91 6.18 10.01
C PRO A 12 7.10 5.21 10.07
N GLY A 13 7.40 4.68 11.27
CA GLY A 13 8.50 3.73 11.50
C GLY A 13 8.35 2.40 10.77
N SER A 14 7.12 1.95 10.47
CA SER A 14 6.87 0.74 9.66
C SER A 14 6.60 1.05 8.19
N LEU A 15 6.13 2.26 7.89
CA LEU A 15 5.85 2.71 6.53
C LEU A 15 7.12 2.84 5.69
N PHE A 16 8.12 3.58 6.18
CA PHE A 16 9.32 3.85 5.39
C PHE A 16 10.13 2.59 5.05
N PRO A 17 10.36 1.63 5.97
CA PRO A 17 11.01 0.36 5.63
C PRO A 17 10.20 -0.46 4.61
N SER A 18 8.87 -0.37 4.64
CA SER A 18 8.01 -1.08 3.69
C SER A 18 8.06 -0.47 2.30
N LEU A 19 8.03 0.87 2.19
CA LEU A 19 8.22 1.57 0.92
C LEU A 19 9.61 1.30 0.33
N TYR A 20 10.64 1.27 1.17
CA TYR A 20 12.01 0.95 0.75
C TYR A 20 12.11 -0.46 0.16
N ARG A 21 11.56 -1.48 0.83
CA ARG A 21 11.54 -2.86 0.30
C ARG A 21 10.80 -2.95 -1.03
N LEU A 22 9.63 -2.32 -1.14
CA LEU A 22 8.85 -2.30 -2.38
C LEU A 22 9.59 -1.59 -3.54
N GLU A 23 10.39 -0.58 -3.23
CA GLU A 23 11.26 0.08 -4.21
C GLU A 23 12.43 -0.83 -4.62
N GLN A 24 13.11 -1.47 -3.66
CA GLN A 24 14.19 -2.44 -3.94
C GLN A 24 13.71 -3.62 -4.79
N ASP A 25 12.49 -4.12 -4.52
CA ASP A 25 11.86 -5.22 -5.27
C ASP A 25 11.34 -4.77 -6.65
N GLY A 26 11.54 -3.51 -7.03
CA GLY A 26 11.08 -2.95 -8.31
C GLY A 26 9.56 -2.84 -8.43
N LYS A 27 8.82 -2.89 -7.32
CA LYS A 27 7.36 -2.74 -7.26
C LYS A 27 6.93 -1.30 -7.23
N LEU A 28 7.76 -0.43 -6.67
CA LEU A 28 7.60 1.02 -6.70
C LEU A 28 8.76 1.68 -7.46
N LYS A 29 8.43 2.76 -8.17
CA LYS A 29 9.39 3.75 -8.62
C LYS A 29 9.25 4.96 -7.71
N ALA A 30 10.36 5.57 -7.32
CA ALA A 30 10.35 6.77 -6.52
C ALA A 30 11.01 7.94 -7.25
N GLU A 31 10.52 9.14 -6.98
CA GLU A 31 11.02 10.39 -7.55
C GLU A 31 11.00 11.49 -6.49
N TRP A 32 12.10 12.22 -6.39
CA TRP A 32 12.16 13.42 -5.55
C TRP A 32 11.57 14.60 -6.30
N ARG A 33 10.50 15.19 -5.76
CA ARG A 33 9.87 16.38 -6.34
C ARG A 33 9.80 17.51 -5.31
N PRO A 34 9.88 18.79 -5.73
CA PRO A 34 9.60 19.90 -4.86
C PRO A 34 8.13 19.89 -4.45
N THR A 35 7.87 20.25 -3.21
CA THR A 35 6.53 20.53 -2.69
C THR A 35 6.22 22.03 -2.86
N GLU A 36 4.97 22.41 -2.63
CA GLU A 36 4.51 23.82 -2.68
C GLU A 36 5.33 24.75 -1.78
N ASN A 37 5.87 24.24 -0.66
CA ASN A 37 6.70 24.99 0.28
C ASN A 37 8.21 24.87 -0.01
N ASN A 38 8.58 24.53 -1.24
CA ASN A 38 9.96 24.37 -1.71
C ASN A 38 10.80 23.34 -0.92
N ARG A 39 10.14 22.39 -0.24
CA ARG A 39 10.79 21.23 0.39
C ARG A 39 10.82 20.07 -0.60
N ARG A 40 11.77 19.14 -0.46
CA ARG A 40 11.78 17.92 -1.29
C ARG A 40 10.98 16.82 -0.61
N ALA A 41 10.08 16.20 -1.35
CA ALA A 41 9.39 14.98 -0.93
C ALA A 41 9.64 13.86 -1.93
N LYS A 42 9.72 12.62 -1.42
CA LYS A 42 9.88 11.42 -2.24
C LYS A 42 8.49 10.88 -2.58
N TYR A 43 8.12 10.98 -3.85
CA TYR A 43 6.85 10.50 -4.39
C TYR A 43 7.04 9.09 -4.94
N TYR A 44 6.13 8.19 -4.60
CA TYR A 44 6.18 6.79 -5.03
C TYR A 44 5.05 6.50 -6.01
N ARG A 45 5.32 5.68 -7.03
CA ARG A 45 4.33 5.20 -8.00
C ARG A 45 4.53 3.71 -8.26
N LEU A 46 3.44 2.97 -8.42
CA LEU A 46 3.50 1.56 -8.82
C LEU A 46 4.13 1.40 -10.21
N THR A 47 5.06 0.45 -10.31
CA THR A 47 5.55 -0.06 -11.59
C THR A 47 4.53 -1.01 -12.22
N ALA A 48 4.79 -1.49 -13.44
CA ALA A 48 3.96 -2.53 -14.04
C ALA A 48 3.99 -3.83 -13.21
N SER A 49 5.16 -4.21 -12.68
CA SER A 49 5.34 -5.35 -11.78
C SER A 49 4.59 -5.15 -10.45
N GLY A 50 4.65 -3.94 -9.89
CA GLY A 50 3.91 -3.57 -8.69
C GLY A 50 2.39 -3.65 -8.88
N ARG A 51 1.86 -3.18 -10.01
CA ARG A 51 0.43 -3.29 -10.34
C ARG A 51 -0.03 -4.74 -10.42
N ARG A 52 0.72 -5.61 -11.10
CA ARG A 52 0.37 -7.04 -11.20
C ARG A 52 0.32 -7.72 -9.82
N GLN A 53 1.29 -7.41 -8.95
CA GLN A 53 1.30 -7.95 -7.59
C GLN A 53 0.12 -7.42 -6.77
N LEU A 54 -0.21 -6.14 -6.90
CA LEU A 54 -1.36 -5.55 -6.20
C LEU A 54 -2.66 -6.25 -6.57
N GLU A 55 -2.89 -6.56 -7.85
CA GLU A 55 -4.09 -7.28 -8.27
C GLU A 55 -4.15 -8.69 -7.67
N GLN A 56 -3.05 -9.44 -7.70
CA GLN A 56 -2.99 -10.76 -7.05
C GLN A 56 -3.28 -10.69 -5.54
N HIS A 57 -2.73 -9.68 -4.86
CA HIS A 57 -2.97 -9.46 -3.44
C HIS A 57 -4.44 -9.09 -3.17
N ARG A 58 -5.04 -8.26 -4.04
CA ARG A 58 -6.45 -7.88 -3.95
C ARG A 58 -7.36 -9.08 -4.13
N GLU A 59 -7.13 -9.91 -5.13
CA GLU A 59 -7.90 -11.13 -5.35
C GLU A 59 -7.81 -12.08 -4.15
N ARG A 60 -6.60 -12.29 -3.61
CA ARG A 60 -6.39 -13.12 -2.43
C ARG A 60 -7.12 -12.54 -1.22
N TRP A 61 -7.01 -11.23 -1.00
CA TRP A 61 -7.69 -10.55 0.10
C TRP A 61 -9.20 -10.73 0.00
N ASN A 62 -9.79 -10.48 -1.17
CA ASN A 62 -11.23 -10.61 -1.40
C ASN A 62 -11.73 -12.03 -1.09
N ARG A 63 -10.97 -13.06 -1.47
CA ARG A 63 -11.34 -14.46 -1.13
C ARG A 63 -11.35 -14.70 0.38
N VAL A 64 -10.31 -14.24 1.08
CA VAL A 64 -10.20 -14.44 2.53
C VAL A 64 -11.25 -13.63 3.27
N SER A 65 -11.42 -12.35 2.92
CA SER A 65 -12.42 -11.49 3.55
C SER A 65 -13.82 -12.03 3.34
N PHE A 66 -14.14 -12.50 2.12
CA PHE A 66 -15.42 -13.13 1.84
C PHE A 66 -15.66 -14.34 2.76
N ALA A 67 -14.69 -15.26 2.86
CA ALA A 67 -14.84 -16.44 3.72
C ALA A 67 -15.05 -16.08 5.20
N VAL A 68 -14.30 -15.10 5.71
CA VAL A 68 -14.47 -14.61 7.09
C VAL A 68 -15.85 -13.99 7.28
N THR A 69 -16.27 -13.12 6.36
CA THR A 69 -17.59 -12.48 6.41
C THR A 69 -18.71 -13.51 6.36
N SER A 70 -18.64 -14.52 5.50
CA SER A 70 -19.65 -15.60 5.43
C SER A 70 -19.78 -16.38 6.73
N VAL A 71 -18.67 -16.64 7.45
CA VAL A 71 -18.71 -17.29 8.77
C VAL A 71 -19.37 -16.39 9.81
N LEU A 72 -19.09 -15.08 9.78
CA LEU A 72 -19.65 -14.12 10.73
C LEU A 72 -21.13 -13.83 10.49
N GLU A 73 -21.59 -13.85 9.24
CA GLU A 73 -22.97 -13.63 8.84
C GLU A 73 -23.85 -14.88 8.98
N GLY A 74 -23.27 -16.00 9.43
CA GLY A 74 -24.01 -17.21 9.73
C GLY A 74 -24.53 -17.93 8.48
N ALA A 75 -23.64 -18.16 7.50
CA ALA A 75 -23.79 -19.37 6.70
C ALA A 75 -24.01 -20.59 7.60
#